data_AF-A0A552FWL4-F1
#
_entry.id   AF-A0A552FWL4-F1
#
_cell.length_a   1.000
_cell.length_b   1.000
_cell.length_c   1.000
_cell.angle_alpha   90.00
_cell.angle_beta   90.00
_cell.angle_gamma   90.00
#
_symmetry.space_group_name_H-M   'P 1'
#
loop_
_entity.id
_entity.type
_entity.pdbx_description
1 polymer ?
#
loop_
_entity_poly.entity_id
_entity_poly.type
_entity_poly.pdbx_seq_one_letter_code
_entity_poly.pdbx_strand_id
1 'polypeptide(L)' 'MQQTPTRNVPKEIQSRYPLIPWRLMTGMRNVATHEYFQVNLSRIWATIREDLPTLLPQLQEVLSREKDPE' A
#
# COMPACT_ATOMS: atom_id res chain seq x y z
N MET A 1 -18.10 -0.62 14.02
CA MET A 1 -16.62 -0.67 13.93
C MET A 1 -16.24 -1.99 13.28
N GLN A 2 -16.15 -2.04 11.94
CA GLN A 2 -15.86 -3.28 11.23
C GLN A 2 -14.34 -3.45 11.16
N GLN A 3 -13.81 -4.41 11.92
CA GLN A 3 -12.39 -4.75 11.93
C GLN A 3 -12.07 -5.61 10.71
N THR A 4 -11.23 -5.13 9.81
CA THR A 4 -10.57 -5.98 8.82
C THR A 4 -9.29 -6.55 9.43
N PRO A 5 -9.17 -7.87 9.61
CA PRO A 5 -7.93 -8.49 10.01
C PRO A 5 -7.02 -8.52 8.80
N THR A 6 -6.07 -7.60 8.68
CA THR A 6 -4.81 -7.75 7.90
C THR A 6 -4.08 -6.42 7.93
N ARG A 7 -3.48 -6.11 9.07
CA ARG A 7 -2.47 -5.07 9.21
C ARG A 7 -1.14 -5.65 8.74
N ASN A 8 -0.96 -5.80 7.43
CA ASN A 8 0.06 -6.71 6.86
C ASN A 8 1.47 -6.13 6.69
N VAL A 9 1.84 -5.06 7.40
CA VAL A 9 3.24 -4.63 7.53
C VAL A 9 3.47 -4.17 8.97
N PRO A 10 4.42 -4.75 9.73
CA PRO A 10 4.80 -4.29 11.06
C PRO A 10 5.10 -2.78 11.08
N LYS A 11 4.76 -2.10 12.19
CA LYS A 11 5.04 -0.66 12.36
C LYS A 11 6.53 -0.35 12.22
N GLU A 12 7.38 -1.27 12.63
CA GLU A 12 8.83 -1.14 12.57
C GLU A 12 9.33 -1.03 11.12
N ILE A 13 8.83 -1.87 10.22
CA ILE A 13 9.10 -1.77 8.77
C ILE A 13 8.56 -0.45 8.22
N GLN A 14 7.33 -0.06 8.61
CA GLN A 14 6.76 1.21 8.15
C GLN A 14 7.61 2.42 8.58
N SER A 15 8.16 2.40 9.80
CA SER A 15 9.06 3.44 10.31
C SER A 15 10.43 3.45 9.61
N ARG A 16 10.94 2.30 9.18
CA ARG A 16 12.20 2.19 8.43
C ARG A 16 12.08 2.74 7.00
N TYR A 17 10.89 2.68 6.40
CA TYR A 17 10.63 3.15 5.03
C TYR A 17 9.50 4.20 5.00
N PRO A 18 9.72 5.41 5.57
CA PRO A 18 8.67 6.43 5.72
C PRO A 18 8.28 7.10 4.40
N LEU A 19 9.10 6.97 3.35
CA LEU A 19 8.82 7.50 2.02
C LEU A 19 7.68 6.76 1.30
N ILE A 20 7.44 5.51 1.69
CA ILE A 20 6.33 4.73 1.17
C ILE A 20 5.03 5.19 1.86
N PRO A 21 3.97 5.55 1.10
CA PRO A 21 2.75 6.08 1.68
C PRO A 21 1.85 4.96 2.25
N TRP A 22 2.33 4.23 3.26
CA TRP A 22 1.67 3.05 3.86
C TRP A 22 0.20 3.27 4.24
N ARG A 23 -0.10 4.44 4.81
CA ARG A 23 -1.46 4.81 5.21
C ARG A 23 -2.39 4.97 4.00
N LEU A 24 -1.88 5.58 2.92
CA LEU A 24 -2.64 5.76 1.69
C LEU A 24 -2.93 4.40 1.03
N MET A 25 -1.93 3.51 0.96
CA MET A 25 -2.08 2.17 0.41
C MET A 25 -3.12 1.35 1.20
N THR A 26 -3.07 1.43 2.53
CA THR A 26 -4.05 0.76 3.40
C THR A 26 -5.46 1.32 3.17
N GLY A 27 -5.59 2.64 3.05
CA GLY A 27 -6.86 3.30 2.74
C GLY A 27 -7.42 2.86 1.38
N MET A 28 -6.60 2.86 0.33
CA MET A 28 -6.97 2.41 -1.01
C MET A 28 -7.46 0.96 -1.01
N ARG A 29 -6.76 0.06 -0.29
CA ARG A 29 -7.19 -1.33 -0.12
C ARG A 29 -8.53 -1.43 0.58
N ASN A 30 -8.73 -0.69 1.67
CA ASN A 30 -9.98 -0.72 2.43
C ASN A 30 -11.15 -0.31 1.55
N VAL A 31 -10.98 0.78 0.79
CA VAL A 31 -11.96 1.27 -0.17
C VAL A 31 -12.21 0.23 -1.27
N ALA A 32 -11.17 -0.34 -1.87
CA ALA A 32 -11.30 -1.37 -2.90
C ALA A 32 -11.98 -2.66 -2.40
N THR A 33 -11.94 -2.96 -1.10
CA THR A 33 -12.51 -4.19 -0.53
C THR A 33 -13.92 -3.99 0.03
N HIS A 34 -14.20 -2.83 0.65
CA HIS A 34 -15.45 -2.60 1.41
C HIS A 34 -16.34 -1.53 0.80
N GLU A 35 -15.78 -0.62 0.01
CA GLU A 35 -16.47 0.55 -0.53
C GLU A 35 -16.32 0.61 -2.06
N TYR A 36 -16.13 -0.56 -2.68
CA TYR A 36 -15.88 -0.69 -4.12
C TYR A 36 -17.05 -0.20 -5.00
N PHE A 37 -18.24 -0.04 -4.41
CA PHE A 37 -19.40 0.53 -5.08
C PHE A 37 -19.36 2.07 -5.15
N GLN A 38 -18.45 2.72 -4.41
CA GLN A 38 -18.26 4.18 -4.40
C GLN A 38 -16.95 4.62 -5.06
N VAL A 39 -16.13 3.70 -5.56
CA VAL A 39 -14.87 4.08 -6.21
C VAL A 39 -15.10 4.74 -7.56
N ASN A 40 -14.42 5.86 -7.75
CA ASN A 40 -14.28 6.48 -9.06
C ASN A 40 -13.23 5.69 -9.87
N LEU A 41 -13.69 4.94 -10.89
CA LEU A 41 -12.82 4.13 -11.74
C LEU A 41 -11.73 4.94 -12.45
N SER A 42 -12.02 6.18 -12.86
CA SER A 42 -11.02 7.07 -13.48
C SER A 42 -9.89 7.41 -12.51
N ARG A 43 -10.20 7.59 -11.22
CA ARG A 43 -9.21 7.81 -10.16
C ARG A 43 -8.36 6.56 -9.94
N ILE A 44 -8.98 5.38 -9.90
CA ILE A 44 -8.23 4.11 -9.79
C ILE A 44 -7.29 3.92 -10.98
N TRP A 45 -7.77 4.22 -12.19
CA TRP A 45 -6.98 4.12 -13.40
C TRP A 45 -5.77 5.07 -13.40
N ALA A 46 -5.97 6.32 -12.96
CA ALA A 46 -4.87 7.26 -12.77
C ALA A 46 -3.83 6.72 -11.78
N THR A 47 -4.26 6.24 -10.62
CA THR A 47 -3.35 5.65 -9.62
C THR A 47 -2.56 4.46 -10.15
N ILE A 48 -3.18 3.60 -10.96
CA ILE A 48 -2.47 2.47 -11.60
C ILE A 48 -1.39 2.97 -12.58
N ARG A 49 -1.64 4.05 -13.31
CA ARG A 49 -0.70 4.55 -14.33
C ARG A 49 0.35 5.52 -13.79
N GLU A 50 0.04 6.27 -12.76
CA GLU A 50 0.87 7.39 -12.28
C GLU A 50 1.59 7.02 -10.98
N ASP A 51 0.87 6.48 -10.00
CA ASP A 51 1.41 6.21 -8.67
C ASP A 51 2.09 4.83 -8.61
N LEU A 52 1.46 3.79 -9.17
CA LEU A 52 1.94 2.41 -9.05
C LEU A 52 3.34 2.19 -9.65
N PRO A 53 3.71 2.75 -10.83
CA PRO A 53 5.05 2.55 -11.39
C PRO A 53 6.17 3.13 -10.52
N THR A 54 5.90 4.20 -9.78
CA THR A 54 6.88 4.82 -8.87
C THR A 54 6.97 4.08 -7.53
N LEU A 55 5.89 3.42 -7.13
CA LEU A 55 5.79 2.68 -5.88
C LEU A 55 6.41 1.28 -5.96
N LEU A 56 6.29 0.60 -7.11
CA LEU A 56 6.76 -0.78 -7.30
C LEU A 56 8.25 -0.99 -6.97
N PRO A 57 9.19 -0.17 -7.47
CA PRO A 57 10.62 -0.32 -7.16
C PRO A 57 10.92 -0.15 -5.67
N GLN A 58 10.22 0.77 -5.00
CA GLN A 58 10.39 1.00 -3.56
C GLN A 58 9.95 -0.23 -2.76
N LEU A 59 8.83 -0.85 -3.13
CA LEU A 59 8.36 -2.08 -2.48
C LEU A 59 9.29 -3.27 -2.74
N GLN A 60 9.86 -3.37 -3.94
CA GLN A 60 10.87 -4.40 -4.25
C GLN A 60 12.12 -4.23 -3.38
N GLU A 61 12.60 -3.00 -3.19
CA GLU A 61 13.72 -2.71 -2.31
C GLU A 61 13.44 -3.12 -0.85
N VAL A 62 12.25 -2.80 -0.34
CA VAL A 62 11.83 -3.25 0.99
C VAL A 62 11.83 -4.77 1.08
N LEU A 63 11.28 -5.46 0.09
CA LEU A 63 11.23 -6.93 0.09
C LEU A 63 12.63 -7.54 0.06
N SER A 64 13.55 -6.99 -0.74
CA SER A 64 14.94 -7.47 -0.78
C SER A 64 15.64 -7.26 0.57
N ARG A 65 15.51 -6.09 1.18
CA ARG A 65 16.19 -5.75 2.45
C ARG A 65 15.64 -6.47 3.68
N GLU A 66 14.36 -6.81 3.70
CA GLU A 66 13.75 -7.50 4.86
C GLU A 66 13.77 -9.03 4.70
N LYS A 67 14.00 -9.56 3.49
CA LYS A 67 14.06 -11.02 3.25
C LYS A 67 15.45 -11.61 3.53
N ASP A 68 16.50 -10.83 3.32
CA ASP A 68 17.88 -11.15 3.73
C ASP A 68 18.35 -10.09 4.74
N PRO A 69 18.08 -10.28 6.05
CA PRO A 69 18.82 -9.53 7.05
C PRO A 69 20.28 -10.01 6.96
N GLU A 70 21.19 -9.14 6.51
CA GLU A 70 22.63 -9.35 6.77
C GLU A 70 22.89 -9.69 8.25
#